data_AF-A0A4R1AQ06-F1
#
_entry.id   AF-A0A4R1AQ06-F1
#
_cell.length_a   1.000
_cell.length_b   1.000
_cell.length_c   1.000
_cell.angle_alpha   90.00
_cell.angle_beta   90.00
_cell.angle_gamma   90.00
#
_symmetry.space_group_name_H-M   'P 1'
#
loop_
_entity.id
_entity.type
_entity.pdbx_description
1 polymer ?
#
loop_
_entity_poly.entity_id
_entity_poly.type
_entity_poly.pdbx_seq_one_letter_code
_entity_poly.pdbx_strand_id
1 'polypeptide(L)'
;MTRLRSAALVVVLAIGAALAARTGTLAVAVPVLLTQLVVAGAPSPLDARGRVVRAPCLVPVLLTALVATLLVLRPRLLDGAEGLRVDVTAGESGTLTGVLPAVALGVVATFVAQVVRRDERRQVVAGVAYAVGLCVVAALAAGWVAAAHGPRGAEVLLVVALAASAAVLVRAVPLRRLVVLPAAGLVGLLVGGLSAELQDAYAFGWLAGGAVGLLAAVTALLGLAVGSAWVAGRERTWGLPAATSVALLGPVAYVGAQVAGLSL
;
A
#
# COMPACT_ATOMS: atom_id res chain seq x y z
N MET A 1 -3.55 19.92 13.05
CA MET A 1 -2.13 19.52 12.87
C MET A 1 -1.95 18.06 12.44
N THR A 2 -2.72 17.10 12.95
CA THR A 2 -2.60 15.67 12.60
C THR A 2 -2.76 15.38 11.10
N ARG A 3 -3.73 16.02 10.43
CA ARG A 3 -3.96 15.87 8.97
C ARG A 3 -2.76 16.29 8.12
N LEU A 4 -2.09 17.38 8.50
CA LEU A 4 -0.93 17.88 7.77
C LEU A 4 0.26 16.95 7.94
N ARG A 5 0.48 16.41 9.14
CA ARG A 5 1.55 15.43 9.41
C ARG A 5 1.33 14.11 8.66
N SER A 6 0.11 13.59 8.65
CA SER A 6 -0.21 12.40 7.85
C SER A 6 -0.06 12.67 6.36
N ALA A 7 -0.50 13.84 5.88
CA ALA A 7 -0.32 14.25 4.49
C ALA A 7 1.17 14.31 4.10
N ALA A 8 1.98 14.99 4.90
CA ALA A 8 3.42 15.09 4.70
C ALA A 8 4.08 13.71 4.68
N LEU A 9 3.69 12.79 5.57
CA LEU A 9 4.25 11.44 5.58
C LEU A 9 3.86 10.64 4.32
N VAL A 10 2.62 10.77 3.83
CA VAL A 10 2.22 10.15 2.54
C VAL A 10 3.09 10.69 1.41
N VAL A 11 3.26 12.01 1.32
CA VAL A 11 4.10 12.65 0.29
C VAL A 11 5.53 12.13 0.36
N VAL A 12 6.15 12.14 1.54
CA VAL A 12 7.53 11.69 1.73
C VAL A 12 7.70 10.22 1.35
N LEU A 13 6.80 9.34 1.79
CA LEU A 13 6.89 7.91 1.49
C LEU A 13 6.62 7.60 0.00
N ALA A 14 5.60 8.22 -0.59
CA ALA A 14 5.23 7.97 -1.99
C ALA A 14 6.27 8.55 -2.97
N ILE A 15 6.68 9.81 -2.78
CA ILE A 15 7.73 10.44 -3.60
C ILE A 15 9.07 9.76 -3.35
N GLY A 16 9.39 9.40 -2.11
CA GLY A 16 10.59 8.62 -1.79
C GLY A 16 10.62 7.27 -2.51
N ALA A 17 9.50 6.55 -2.57
CA ALA A 17 9.38 5.31 -3.33
C ALA A 17 9.55 5.52 -4.85
N ALA A 18 8.94 6.57 -5.41
CA ALA A 18 9.09 6.90 -6.82
C ALA A 18 10.54 7.30 -7.19
N LEU A 19 11.21 8.09 -6.34
CA LEU A 19 12.61 8.46 -6.52
C LEU A 19 13.54 7.26 -6.37
N ALA A 20 13.27 6.39 -5.39
CA ALA A 20 14.01 5.15 -5.22
C ALA A 20 13.90 4.22 -6.43
N ALA A 21 12.76 4.22 -7.13
CA ALA A 21 12.60 3.44 -8.34
C ALA A 21 13.56 3.85 -9.47
N ARG A 22 14.06 5.10 -9.45
CA ARG A 22 15.07 5.58 -10.41
C ARG A 22 16.48 5.06 -10.11
N THR A 23 16.76 4.68 -8.87
CA THR A 23 18.08 4.13 -8.46
C THR A 23 18.11 2.61 -8.50
N GLY A 24 16.94 1.97 -8.42
CA GLY A 24 16.78 0.53 -8.62
C GLY A 24 15.72 -0.08 -7.71
N THR A 25 15.24 -1.27 -8.06
CA THR A 25 14.10 -1.90 -7.37
C THR A 25 14.35 -2.18 -5.89
N LEU A 26 15.59 -2.50 -5.52
CA LEU A 26 15.96 -2.72 -4.12
C LEU A 26 15.82 -1.45 -3.28
N ALA A 27 16.03 -0.27 -3.86
CA ALA A 27 15.86 0.98 -3.14
C ALA A 27 14.38 1.24 -2.80
N VAL A 28 13.45 0.81 -3.66
CA VAL A 28 11.99 0.92 -3.41
C VAL A 28 11.55 0.09 -2.20
N ALA A 29 12.27 -0.99 -1.89
CA ALA A 29 11.97 -1.81 -0.71
C ALA A 29 12.10 -1.01 0.60
N VAL A 30 12.96 0.01 0.67
CA VAL A 30 13.17 0.81 1.89
C VAL A 30 11.89 1.56 2.33
N PRO A 31 11.27 2.43 1.51
CA PRO A 31 10.02 3.11 1.89
C PRO A 31 8.85 2.12 2.07
N VAL A 32 8.85 0.99 1.38
CA VAL A 32 7.86 -0.08 1.57
C VAL A 32 8.00 -0.75 2.94
N LEU A 33 9.22 -1.10 3.34
CA LEU A 33 9.51 -1.65 4.67
C LEU A 33 9.18 -0.64 5.76
N LEU A 34 9.49 0.64 5.57
CA LEU A 34 9.08 1.71 6.50
C LEU A 34 7.55 1.78 6.63
N THR A 35 6.82 1.71 5.51
CA THR A 35 5.36 1.67 5.50
C THR A 35 4.84 0.45 6.28
N GLN A 36 5.41 -0.73 6.03
CA GLN A 36 5.05 -1.98 6.71
C GLN A 36 5.35 -1.94 8.21
N LEU A 37 6.48 -1.35 8.63
CA LEU A 37 6.85 -1.17 10.03
C LEU A 37 5.84 -0.26 10.75
N VAL A 38 5.39 0.83 10.10
CA VAL A 38 4.37 1.71 10.66
C VAL A 38 3.01 0.98 10.80
N VAL A 39 2.66 0.13 9.84
CA VAL A 39 1.45 -0.72 9.92
C VAL A 39 1.58 -1.78 11.02
N ALA A 40 2.75 -2.40 11.17
CA ALA A 40 3.00 -3.40 12.22
C ALA A 40 2.96 -2.77 13.63
N GLY A 41 3.43 -1.53 13.76
CA GLY A 41 3.33 -0.73 14.98
C GLY A 41 1.94 -0.13 15.24
N ALA A 42 0.91 -0.55 14.50
CA ALA A 42 -0.45 -0.05 14.69
C ALA A 42 -0.95 -0.30 16.12
N PRO A 43 -1.64 0.68 16.73
CA PRO A 43 -2.13 0.54 18.10
C PRO A 43 -3.29 -0.46 18.17
N SER A 44 -3.28 -1.36 19.17
CA SER A 44 -4.34 -2.36 19.45
C SER A 44 -5.76 -1.80 19.29
N PRO A 45 -6.76 -2.52 18.78
CA PRO A 45 -8.10 -1.97 18.54
C PRO A 45 -8.85 -1.57 19.84
N LEU A 46 -9.87 -0.73 19.72
CA LEU A 46 -10.80 -0.40 20.81
C LEU A 46 -12.12 -1.16 20.64
N ASP A 47 -12.68 -1.63 21.75
CA ASP A 47 -14.04 -2.17 21.81
C ASP A 47 -15.09 -1.04 21.77
N ALA A 48 -16.37 -1.38 21.56
CA ALA A 48 -17.52 -0.47 21.63
C ALA A 48 -17.62 0.28 22.97
N ARG A 49 -17.04 -0.27 24.05
CA ARG A 49 -16.94 0.35 25.39
C ARG A 49 -15.67 1.20 25.58
N GLY A 50 -14.89 1.42 24.53
CA GLY A 50 -13.62 2.17 24.58
C GLY A 50 -12.46 1.41 25.27
N ARG A 51 -12.61 0.11 25.53
CA ARG A 51 -11.56 -0.71 26.16
C ARG A 51 -10.55 -1.19 25.11
N VAL A 52 -9.27 -1.26 25.48
CA VAL A 52 -8.23 -1.76 24.59
C VAL A 52 -8.36 -3.28 24.43
N VAL A 53 -8.58 -3.73 23.20
CA VAL A 53 -8.56 -5.14 22.83
C VAL A 53 -7.13 -5.49 22.47
N ARG A 54 -6.43 -6.22 23.34
CA ARG A 54 -5.07 -6.69 23.03
C ARG A 54 -5.14 -7.65 21.84
N ALA A 55 -4.48 -7.31 20.74
CA ALA A 55 -4.33 -8.14 19.55
C ALA A 55 -2.84 -8.34 19.25
N PRO A 56 -2.38 -9.58 19.01
CA PRO A 56 -0.99 -9.86 18.66
C PRO A 56 -0.75 -9.47 17.20
N CYS A 57 -0.59 -8.17 16.92
CA CYS A 57 -0.48 -7.67 15.55
C CYS A 57 0.96 -7.64 15.03
N LEU A 58 1.93 -7.30 15.88
CA LEU A 58 3.30 -7.01 15.45
C LEU A 58 3.92 -8.18 14.67
N VAL A 59 3.99 -9.36 15.29
CA VAL A 59 4.67 -10.52 14.69
C VAL A 59 3.97 -11.00 13.41
N PRO A 60 2.64 -11.23 13.40
CA PRO A 60 1.97 -11.63 12.16
C PRO A 60 2.10 -10.62 11.02
N VAL A 61 1.98 -9.32 11.32
CA VAL A 61 2.08 -8.26 10.30
C VAL A 61 3.49 -8.15 9.74
N LEU A 62 4.53 -8.20 10.59
CA LEU A 62 5.92 -8.20 10.13
C LEU A 62 6.23 -9.42 9.28
N LEU A 63 5.75 -10.59 9.69
CA LEU A 63 5.98 -11.83 8.97
C LEU A 63 5.29 -11.79 7.59
N THR A 64 4.05 -11.33 7.51
CA THR A 64 3.37 -11.09 6.23
C THR A 64 4.10 -10.06 5.37
N ALA A 65 4.51 -8.93 5.95
CA ALA A 65 5.24 -7.88 5.23
C ALA A 65 6.55 -8.39 4.61
N LEU A 66 7.35 -9.10 5.39
CA LEU A 66 8.62 -9.67 4.95
C LEU A 66 8.41 -10.71 3.86
N VAL A 67 7.46 -11.63 4.05
CA VAL A 67 7.20 -12.69 3.06
C VAL A 67 6.61 -12.10 1.77
N ALA A 68 5.69 -11.15 1.86
CA ALA A 68 5.16 -10.47 0.66
C ALA A 68 6.28 -9.78 -0.12
N THR A 69 7.13 -9.01 0.57
CA THR A 69 8.24 -8.29 -0.06
C THR A 69 9.28 -9.25 -0.64
N LEU A 70 9.61 -10.33 0.08
CA LEU A 70 10.56 -11.34 -0.37
C LEU A 70 10.07 -12.08 -1.61
N LEU A 71 8.81 -12.52 -1.63
CA LEU A 71 8.22 -13.22 -2.77
C LEU A 71 8.09 -12.31 -4.01
N VAL A 72 7.85 -11.01 -3.80
CA VAL A 72 7.87 -10.02 -4.90
C VAL A 72 9.29 -9.78 -5.42
N LEU A 73 10.31 -9.75 -4.55
CA LEU A 73 11.71 -9.60 -4.96
C LEU A 73 12.30 -10.86 -5.61
N ARG A 74 11.79 -12.03 -5.22
CA ARG A 74 12.28 -13.35 -5.65
C ARG A 74 11.10 -14.23 -6.05
N PRO A 75 10.43 -13.94 -7.17
CA PRO A 75 9.27 -14.72 -7.62
C PRO A 75 9.61 -16.19 -7.86
N ARG A 76 10.87 -16.49 -8.21
CA ARG A 76 11.39 -17.87 -8.37
C ARG A 76 11.25 -18.76 -7.14
N LEU A 77 11.04 -18.19 -5.95
CA LEU A 77 10.73 -18.98 -4.74
C LEU A 77 9.36 -19.67 -4.82
N LEU A 78 8.49 -19.23 -5.73
CA LEU A 78 7.21 -19.86 -6.03
C LEU A 78 7.32 -20.91 -7.15
N ASP A 79 8.49 -21.04 -7.79
CA ASP A 79 8.70 -22.09 -8.78
C ASP A 79 8.64 -23.44 -8.06
N GLY A 80 7.71 -24.29 -8.49
CA GLY A 80 7.61 -25.66 -7.99
C GLY A 80 8.88 -26.45 -8.26
N ALA A 81 9.02 -27.59 -7.57
CA ALA A 81 10.09 -28.55 -7.82
C ALA A 81 10.17 -28.92 -9.31
N GLU A 82 11.36 -29.23 -9.79
CA GLU A 82 11.58 -29.67 -11.18
C GLU A 82 10.67 -30.86 -11.49
N GLY A 83 9.71 -30.68 -12.41
CA GLY A 83 8.65 -31.64 -12.73
C GLY A 83 7.21 -31.22 -12.37
N LEU A 84 7.04 -30.21 -11.49
CA LEU A 84 5.73 -29.62 -11.15
C LEU A 84 5.58 -28.18 -11.68
N ARG A 85 6.54 -27.70 -12.47
CA ARG A 85 6.49 -26.38 -13.10
C ARG A 85 5.41 -26.40 -14.17
N VAL A 86 4.35 -25.64 -13.96
CA VAL A 86 3.47 -25.25 -15.06
C VAL A 86 4.22 -24.16 -15.81
N ASP A 87 4.39 -24.34 -17.12
CA ASP A 87 5.11 -23.44 -18.02
C ASP A 87 4.31 -22.15 -18.23
N VAL A 88 4.06 -21.42 -17.15
CA VAL A 88 3.38 -20.13 -17.16
C VAL A 88 4.47 -19.09 -17.26
N THR A 89 4.61 -18.51 -18.44
CA THR A 89 5.44 -17.33 -18.75
C THR A 89 5.11 -16.09 -17.90
N ALA A 90 4.22 -16.19 -16.91
CA ALA A 90 3.88 -15.16 -15.94
C ALA A 90 4.96 -14.92 -14.85
N GLY A 91 6.04 -15.70 -14.83
CA GLY A 91 7.11 -15.58 -13.83
C GLY A 91 8.05 -14.38 -14.00
N GLU A 92 8.06 -13.73 -15.18
CA GLU A 92 9.04 -12.67 -15.48
C GLU A 92 8.50 -11.24 -15.27
N SER A 93 7.19 -11.04 -15.35
CA SER A 93 6.53 -9.76 -15.09
C SER A 93 6.09 -9.69 -13.62
N GLY A 94 6.95 -9.18 -12.73
CA GLY A 94 6.82 -9.18 -11.26
C GLY A 94 5.39 -9.24 -10.71
N THR A 95 4.89 -10.42 -10.39
CA THR A 95 3.47 -10.61 -10.11
C THR A 95 3.10 -10.35 -8.65
N LEU A 96 1.87 -9.89 -8.38
CA LEU A 96 1.29 -9.86 -7.03
C LEU A 96 0.98 -11.26 -6.45
N THR A 97 1.45 -12.33 -7.10
CA THR A 97 1.25 -13.72 -6.67
C THR A 97 1.75 -13.97 -5.25
N GLY A 98 2.80 -13.24 -4.82
CA GLY A 98 3.34 -13.31 -3.45
C GLY A 98 2.45 -12.73 -2.36
N VAL A 99 1.42 -11.91 -2.69
CA VAL A 99 0.54 -11.28 -1.70
C VAL A 99 -0.36 -12.32 -1.02
N LEU A 100 -0.99 -13.21 -1.79
CA LEU A 100 -1.88 -14.25 -1.26
C LEU A 100 -1.21 -15.20 -0.26
N PRO A 101 -0.07 -15.86 -0.58
CA PRO A 101 0.60 -16.74 0.37
C PRO A 101 1.11 -15.97 1.59
N ALA A 102 1.56 -14.72 1.43
CA ALA A 102 1.98 -13.89 2.56
C ALA A 102 0.82 -13.55 3.51
N VAL A 103 -0.36 -13.24 2.97
CA VAL A 103 -1.58 -13.00 3.76
C VAL A 103 -2.03 -14.30 4.44
N ALA A 104 -2.04 -15.43 3.73
CA ALA A 104 -2.40 -16.73 4.31
C ALA A 104 -1.49 -17.09 5.50
N LEU A 105 -0.19 -16.89 5.34
CA LEU A 105 0.78 -17.09 6.41
C LEU A 105 0.57 -16.13 7.60
N GLY A 106 0.20 -14.87 7.32
CA GLY A 106 -0.20 -13.91 8.34
C GLY A 106 -1.44 -14.32 9.12
N VAL A 107 -2.44 -14.87 8.42
CA VAL A 107 -3.66 -15.41 9.02
C VAL A 107 -3.30 -16.58 9.96
N VAL A 108 -2.48 -17.53 9.48
CA VAL A 108 -2.00 -18.66 10.29
C VAL A 108 -1.22 -18.16 11.51
N ALA A 109 -0.27 -17.25 11.33
CA ALA A 109 0.52 -16.66 12.42
C ALA A 109 -0.36 -15.94 13.44
N THR A 110 -1.42 -15.26 12.98
CA THR A 110 -2.41 -14.62 13.84
C THR A 110 -3.17 -15.66 14.66
N PHE A 111 -3.63 -16.75 14.04
CA PHE A 111 -4.32 -17.83 14.75
C PHE A 111 -3.41 -18.51 15.77
N VAL A 112 -2.17 -18.85 15.40
CA VAL A 112 -1.18 -19.42 16.32
C VAL A 112 -0.94 -18.48 17.50
N ALA A 113 -0.75 -17.18 17.24
CA ALA A 113 -0.57 -16.20 18.29
C ALA A 113 -1.78 -16.13 19.23
N GLN A 114 -3.01 -16.30 18.73
CA GLN A 114 -4.20 -16.34 19.59
C GLN A 114 -4.32 -17.64 20.39
N VAL A 115 -3.93 -18.79 19.83
CA VAL A 115 -3.94 -20.08 20.54
C VAL A 115 -2.93 -20.09 21.69
N VAL A 116 -1.75 -19.49 21.49
CA VAL A 116 -0.69 -19.42 22.50
C VAL A 116 -1.00 -18.43 23.62
N ARG A 117 -1.90 -17.46 23.39
CA ARG A 117 -2.25 -16.45 24.39
C ARG A 117 -2.99 -17.07 25.58
N ARG A 118 -2.54 -16.68 26.77
CA ARG A 118 -3.10 -17.10 28.07
C ARG A 118 -4.05 -16.06 28.70
N ASP A 119 -4.25 -14.92 28.04
CA ASP A 119 -5.09 -13.82 28.54
C ASP A 119 -6.60 -14.12 28.38
N GLU A 120 -7.45 -13.33 29.05
CA GLU A 120 -8.91 -13.36 28.90
C GLU A 120 -9.31 -13.28 27.41
N ARG A 121 -9.98 -14.33 26.89
CA ARG A 121 -10.42 -14.48 25.49
C ARG A 121 -11.62 -13.59 25.11
N ARG A 122 -11.74 -12.41 25.72
CA ARG A 122 -12.80 -11.47 25.36
C ARG A 122 -12.45 -10.90 23.99
N GLN A 123 -13.35 -11.11 23.02
CA GLN A 123 -13.31 -10.51 21.66
C GLN A 123 -12.17 -11.00 20.76
N VAL A 124 -11.89 -12.30 20.78
CA VAL A 124 -10.91 -12.95 19.87
C VAL A 124 -11.20 -12.60 18.40
N VAL A 125 -12.47 -12.64 17.99
CA VAL A 125 -12.88 -12.37 16.59
C VAL A 125 -12.48 -10.97 16.14
N ALA A 126 -12.77 -9.94 16.95
CA ALA A 126 -12.42 -8.55 16.62
C ALA A 126 -10.89 -8.35 16.57
N GLY A 127 -10.16 -8.96 17.51
CA GLY A 127 -8.70 -8.91 17.52
C GLY A 127 -8.05 -9.61 16.33
N VAL A 128 -8.57 -10.78 15.93
CA VAL A 128 -8.13 -11.52 14.74
C VAL A 128 -8.45 -10.73 13.48
N ALA A 129 -9.69 -10.24 13.32
CA ALA A 129 -10.09 -9.46 12.14
C ALA A 129 -9.22 -8.20 11.97
N TYR A 130 -8.90 -7.52 13.06
CA TYR A 130 -8.01 -6.37 13.05
C TYR A 130 -6.57 -6.74 12.63
N ALA A 131 -6.00 -7.78 13.24
CA ALA A 131 -4.65 -8.24 12.90
C ALA A 131 -4.54 -8.70 11.44
N VAL A 132 -5.51 -9.48 10.96
CA VAL A 132 -5.59 -9.91 9.55
C VAL A 132 -5.75 -8.71 8.62
N GLY A 133 -6.57 -7.72 8.98
CA GLY A 133 -6.70 -6.48 8.21
C GLY A 133 -5.38 -5.73 8.08
N LEU A 134 -4.58 -5.66 9.15
CA LEU A 134 -3.24 -5.08 9.10
C LEU A 134 -2.28 -5.90 8.25
N CYS A 135 -2.35 -7.25 8.30
CA CYS A 135 -1.54 -8.12 7.44
C CYS A 135 -1.85 -7.87 5.96
N VAL A 136 -3.13 -7.76 5.59
CA VAL A 136 -3.55 -7.43 4.23
C VAL A 136 -2.99 -6.08 3.81
N VAL A 137 -3.18 -5.03 4.62
CA VAL A 137 -2.64 -3.70 4.30
C VAL A 137 -1.11 -3.76 4.13
N ALA A 138 -0.39 -4.39 5.05
CA ALA A 138 1.07 -4.50 4.94
C ALA A 138 1.53 -5.27 3.69
N ALA A 139 0.79 -6.31 3.28
CA ALA A 139 1.09 -7.06 2.06
C ALA A 139 0.86 -6.23 0.79
N LEU A 140 -0.19 -5.40 0.75
CA LEU A 140 -0.48 -4.54 -0.41
C LEU A 140 0.64 -3.52 -0.68
N ALA A 141 1.38 -3.10 0.35
CA ALA A 141 2.53 -2.22 0.18
C ALA A 141 3.63 -2.83 -0.71
N ALA A 142 3.74 -4.16 -0.78
CA ALA A 142 4.68 -4.85 -1.68
C ALA A 142 4.38 -4.58 -3.17
N GLY A 143 3.17 -4.11 -3.51
CA GLY A 143 2.81 -3.72 -4.87
C GLY A 143 3.69 -2.59 -5.44
N TRP A 144 4.27 -1.72 -4.61
CA TRP A 144 5.25 -0.73 -5.05
C TRP A 144 6.53 -1.38 -5.59
N VAL A 145 7.01 -2.43 -4.92
CA VAL A 145 8.19 -3.19 -5.36
C VAL A 145 7.88 -4.00 -6.62
N ALA A 146 6.68 -4.57 -6.72
CA ALA A 146 6.23 -5.29 -7.90
C ALA A 146 6.16 -4.36 -9.12
N ALA A 147 5.56 -3.18 -8.94
CA ALA A 147 5.48 -2.14 -9.97
C ALA A 147 6.87 -1.71 -10.46
N ALA A 148 7.84 -1.55 -9.56
CA ALA A 148 9.20 -1.15 -9.88
C ALA A 148 9.97 -2.17 -10.75
N HIS A 149 9.57 -3.46 -10.77
CA HIS A 149 10.14 -4.45 -11.68
C HIS A 149 9.57 -4.36 -13.10
N GLY A 150 8.49 -3.62 -13.31
CA GLY A 150 7.89 -3.46 -14.63
C GLY A 150 8.77 -2.62 -15.56
N PRO A 151 8.66 -2.81 -16.90
CA PRO A 151 9.47 -2.11 -17.90
C PRO A 151 9.32 -0.58 -17.86
N ARG A 152 8.22 -0.08 -17.29
CA ARG A 152 7.95 1.35 -17.05
C ARG A 152 7.61 1.65 -15.58
N GLY A 153 8.18 0.85 -14.68
CA GLY A 153 7.85 0.91 -13.26
C GLY A 153 8.14 2.28 -12.66
N ALA A 154 9.31 2.85 -12.94
CA ALA A 154 9.73 4.12 -12.35
C ALA A 154 8.84 5.30 -12.81
N GLU A 155 8.45 5.32 -14.08
CA GLU A 155 7.55 6.31 -14.67
C GLU A 155 6.19 6.28 -13.98
N VAL A 156 5.56 5.10 -13.91
CA VAL A 156 4.23 4.94 -13.28
C VAL A 156 4.27 5.25 -11.79
N LEU A 157 5.32 4.84 -11.08
CA LEU A 157 5.45 5.14 -9.65
C LEU A 157 5.52 6.65 -9.41
N LEU A 158 6.16 7.41 -10.30
CA LEU A 158 6.15 8.87 -10.26
C LEU A 158 4.75 9.45 -10.46
N VAL A 159 4.02 8.98 -11.49
CA VAL A 159 2.62 9.40 -11.77
C VAL A 159 1.74 9.16 -10.54
N VAL A 160 1.79 7.95 -9.98
CA VAL A 160 1.01 7.56 -8.79
C VAL A 160 1.41 8.42 -7.58
N ALA A 161 2.70 8.62 -7.34
CA ALA A 161 3.19 9.38 -6.20
C ALA A 161 2.80 10.86 -6.29
N LEU A 162 2.92 11.48 -7.46
CA LEU A 162 2.54 12.88 -7.69
C LEU A 162 1.03 13.07 -7.57
N ALA A 163 0.23 12.22 -8.21
CA ALA A 163 -1.23 12.30 -8.15
C ALA A 163 -1.76 12.09 -6.72
N ALA A 164 -1.25 11.09 -6.01
CA ALA A 164 -1.60 10.84 -4.61
C ALA A 164 -1.17 12.01 -3.70
N SER A 165 0.04 12.52 -3.89
CA SER A 165 0.55 13.67 -3.11
C SER A 165 -0.33 14.91 -3.30
N ALA A 166 -0.65 15.24 -4.54
CA ALA A 166 -1.50 16.39 -4.87
C ALA A 166 -2.91 16.22 -4.27
N ALA A 167 -3.52 15.04 -4.42
CA ALA A 167 -4.84 14.76 -3.85
C ALA A 167 -4.87 14.88 -2.32
N VAL A 168 -3.84 14.36 -1.65
CA VAL A 168 -3.73 14.42 -0.19
C VAL A 168 -3.46 15.85 0.31
N LEU A 169 -2.71 16.65 -0.44
CA LEU A 169 -2.52 18.07 -0.16
C LEU A 169 -3.81 18.87 -0.34
N VAL A 170 -4.62 18.58 -1.38
CA VAL A 170 -5.96 19.18 -1.54
C VAL A 170 -6.84 18.87 -0.34
N ARG A 171 -6.76 17.64 0.21
CA ARG A 171 -7.48 17.27 1.45
C ARG A 171 -6.97 17.97 2.70
N ALA A 172 -5.75 18.48 2.71
CA ALA A 172 -5.24 19.27 3.83
C ALA A 172 -5.84 20.68 3.88
N VAL A 173 -6.39 21.18 2.75
CA VAL A 173 -7.05 22.49 2.67
C VAL A 173 -8.37 22.46 3.46
N PRO A 174 -8.68 23.49 4.28
CA PRO A 174 -9.88 23.53 5.13
C PRO A 174 -11.17 23.86 4.33
N LEU A 175 -11.48 23.09 3.29
CA LEU A 175 -12.69 23.22 2.47
C LEU A 175 -13.80 22.26 2.92
N ARG A 176 -15.04 22.51 2.46
CA ARG A 176 -16.18 21.61 2.69
C ARG A 176 -15.89 20.23 2.09
N ARG A 177 -16.13 19.15 2.85
CA ARG A 177 -15.81 17.77 2.44
C ARG A 177 -16.40 17.36 1.08
N LEU A 178 -17.60 17.87 0.76
CA LEU A 178 -18.28 17.61 -0.51
C LEU A 178 -17.52 18.13 -1.74
N VAL A 179 -16.70 19.16 -1.58
CA VAL A 179 -15.89 19.75 -2.67
C VAL A 179 -14.50 19.12 -2.73
N VAL A 180 -13.97 18.69 -1.59
CA VAL A 180 -12.60 18.17 -1.47
C VAL A 180 -12.40 16.88 -2.26
N LEU A 181 -13.33 15.93 -2.18
CA LEU A 181 -13.20 14.64 -2.86
C LEU A 181 -13.19 14.78 -4.39
N PRO A 182 -14.16 15.47 -5.04
CA PRO A 182 -14.12 15.66 -6.49
C PRO A 182 -12.93 16.52 -6.93
N ALA A 183 -12.59 17.58 -6.18
CA ALA A 183 -11.42 18.40 -6.50
C ALA A 183 -10.11 17.59 -6.44
N ALA A 184 -9.94 16.76 -5.41
CA ALA A 184 -8.75 15.91 -5.29
C ALA A 184 -8.68 14.83 -6.39
N GLY A 185 -9.83 14.29 -6.80
CA GLY A 185 -9.91 13.38 -7.95
C GLY A 185 -9.52 14.05 -9.26
N LEU A 186 -10.05 15.25 -9.54
CA LEU A 186 -9.70 16.04 -10.72
C LEU A 186 -8.22 16.43 -10.73
N VAL A 187 -7.68 16.85 -9.59
CA VAL A 187 -6.25 17.15 -9.45
C VAL A 187 -5.41 15.88 -9.70
N GLY A 188 -5.81 14.74 -9.15
CA GLY A 188 -5.16 13.46 -9.43
C GLY A 188 -5.16 13.09 -10.91
N LEU A 189 -6.28 13.27 -11.59
CA LEU A 189 -6.41 13.03 -13.03
C LEU A 189 -5.50 13.96 -13.84
N LEU A 190 -5.53 15.26 -13.56
CA LEU A 190 -4.73 16.25 -14.28
C LEU A 190 -3.23 16.05 -14.05
N VAL A 191 -2.82 15.86 -12.81
CA VAL A 191 -1.41 15.59 -12.46
C VAL A 191 -0.97 14.27 -13.09
N GLY A 192 -1.81 13.24 -13.07
CA GLY A 192 -1.53 11.96 -13.71
C GLY A 192 -1.34 12.07 -15.22
N GLY A 193 -2.24 12.77 -15.91
CA GLY A 193 -2.14 13.04 -17.34
C GLY A 193 -0.89 13.85 -17.70
N LEU A 194 -0.67 14.97 -17.02
CA LEU A 194 0.47 15.87 -17.27
C LEU A 194 1.79 15.17 -17.00
N SER A 195 1.89 14.41 -15.91
CA SER A 195 3.12 13.68 -15.59
C SER A 195 3.41 12.57 -16.58
N ALA A 196 2.39 11.95 -17.19
CA ALA A 196 2.58 10.97 -18.26
C ALA A 196 3.01 11.63 -19.58
N GLU A 197 2.44 12.79 -19.90
CA GLU A 197 2.78 13.56 -21.10
C GLU A 197 4.19 14.15 -21.06
N LEU A 198 4.59 14.74 -19.93
CA LEU A 198 5.93 15.31 -19.72
C LEU A 198 7.07 14.27 -19.77
N GLN A 199 6.74 12.98 -19.70
CA GLN A 199 7.72 11.91 -19.76
C GLN A 199 8.05 11.49 -21.19
N ASP A 200 7.44 12.11 -22.22
CA ASP A 200 7.73 12.00 -23.67
C ASP A 200 7.82 10.56 -24.25
N ALA A 201 7.48 9.55 -23.45
CA ALA A 201 7.56 8.14 -23.79
C ALA A 201 6.24 7.71 -24.44
N TYR A 202 6.09 8.07 -25.72
CA TYR A 202 5.02 7.65 -26.63
C TYR A 202 4.55 6.22 -26.33
N ALA A 203 3.40 6.11 -25.64
CA ALA A 203 2.47 4.96 -25.51
C ALA A 203 1.65 5.02 -24.21
N PHE A 204 2.22 5.53 -23.10
CA PHE A 204 1.48 5.74 -21.84
C PHE A 204 0.71 7.07 -21.89
N GLY A 205 -0.23 7.17 -22.83
CA GLY A 205 -0.89 8.43 -23.19
C GLY A 205 -1.63 9.11 -22.03
N TRP A 206 -1.95 10.39 -22.23
CA TRP A 206 -2.67 11.26 -21.28
C TRP A 206 -3.85 10.57 -20.57
N LEU A 207 -4.67 9.81 -21.31
CA LEU A 207 -5.83 9.11 -20.77
C LEU A 207 -5.45 8.01 -19.78
N ALA A 208 -4.42 7.21 -20.08
CA ALA A 208 -3.94 6.16 -19.18
C ALA A 208 -3.31 6.75 -17.93
N GLY A 209 -2.45 7.77 -18.09
CA GLY A 209 -1.86 8.52 -16.99
C GLY A 209 -2.91 9.18 -16.10
N GLY A 210 -3.92 9.81 -16.70
CA GLY A 210 -5.04 10.44 -15.99
C GLY A 210 -5.91 9.43 -15.23
N ALA A 211 -6.21 8.27 -15.83
CA ALA A 211 -6.95 7.20 -15.16
C ALA A 211 -6.18 6.63 -13.96
N VAL A 212 -4.88 6.35 -14.11
CA VAL A 212 -4.00 5.90 -13.01
C VAL A 212 -3.90 6.98 -11.92
N GLY A 213 -3.77 8.25 -12.31
CA GLY A 213 -3.72 9.37 -11.38
C GLY A 213 -5.02 9.55 -10.58
N LEU A 214 -6.18 9.40 -11.23
CA LEU A 214 -7.49 9.42 -10.56
C LEU A 214 -7.62 8.26 -9.55
N LEU A 215 -7.26 7.04 -9.97
CA LEU A 215 -7.28 5.87 -9.10
C LEU A 215 -6.34 6.04 -7.91
N ALA A 216 -5.13 6.57 -8.13
CA ALA A 216 -4.18 6.87 -7.07
C ALA A 216 -4.76 7.89 -6.08
N ALA A 217 -5.34 8.99 -6.57
CA ALA A 217 -5.96 10.00 -5.72
C ALA A 217 -7.09 9.42 -4.86
N VAL A 218 -8.04 8.70 -5.45
CA VAL A 218 -9.16 8.09 -4.71
C VAL A 218 -8.63 7.10 -3.67
N THR A 219 -7.68 6.25 -4.05
CA THR A 219 -7.13 5.21 -3.18
C THR A 219 -6.34 5.78 -2.00
N ALA A 220 -5.56 6.84 -2.23
CA ALA A 220 -4.86 7.55 -1.17
C ALA A 220 -5.84 8.16 -0.14
N LEU A 221 -6.91 8.80 -0.63
CA LEU A 221 -7.92 9.40 0.25
C LEU A 221 -8.71 8.35 1.02
N LEU A 222 -9.00 7.20 0.41
CA LEU A 222 -9.61 6.05 1.06
C LEU A 222 -8.69 5.49 2.14
N GLY A 223 -7.40 5.29 1.86
CA GLY A 223 -6.46 4.78 2.84
C GLY A 223 -6.26 5.72 4.02
N LEU A 224 -6.24 7.04 3.79
CA LEU A 224 -6.28 8.03 4.87
C LEU A 224 -7.56 7.93 5.70
N ALA A 225 -8.71 7.72 5.06
CA ALA A 225 -9.99 7.58 5.75
C ALA A 225 -10.03 6.31 6.62
N VAL A 226 -9.66 5.16 6.05
CA VAL A 226 -9.61 3.86 6.74
C VAL A 226 -8.64 3.91 7.92
N GLY A 227 -7.40 4.36 7.71
CA GLY A 227 -6.44 4.45 8.80
C GLY A 227 -6.83 5.50 9.84
N SER A 228 -7.50 6.60 9.47
CA SER A 228 -8.04 7.55 10.45
C SER A 228 -9.17 6.95 11.29
N ALA A 229 -9.99 6.07 10.72
CA ALA A 229 -11.04 5.37 11.44
C ALA A 229 -10.45 4.37 12.45
N TRP A 230 -9.39 3.65 12.10
CA TRP A 230 -8.66 2.75 13.02
C TRP A 230 -7.99 3.46 14.20
N VAL A 231 -7.77 4.76 14.06
CA VAL A 231 -7.09 5.58 15.07
C VAL A 231 -8.05 6.57 15.75
N ALA A 232 -9.34 6.53 15.41
CA ALA A 232 -10.32 7.42 16.00
C ALA A 232 -10.30 7.34 17.54
N GLY A 233 -10.26 8.51 18.19
CA GLY A 233 -10.13 8.61 19.65
C GLY A 233 -8.69 8.52 20.20
N ARG A 234 -7.65 8.58 19.35
CA ARG A 234 -6.24 8.56 19.77
C ARG A 234 -5.46 9.76 19.26
N GLU A 235 -4.86 10.51 20.17
CA GLU A 235 -4.25 11.81 19.86
C GLU A 235 -2.82 11.73 19.27
N ARG A 236 -2.15 10.56 19.30
CA ARG A 236 -0.71 10.45 18.99
C ARG A 236 -0.34 9.59 17.77
N THR A 237 -1.30 8.98 17.08
CA THR A 237 -1.02 7.96 16.05
C THR A 237 -1.30 8.47 14.63
N TRP A 238 -0.49 9.42 14.18
CA TRP A 238 -0.62 10.04 12.85
C TRP A 238 0.06 9.23 11.73
N GLY A 239 0.91 8.26 12.07
CA GLY A 239 1.62 7.42 11.09
C GLY A 239 0.72 6.41 10.39
N LEU A 240 -0.21 5.77 11.11
CA LEU A 240 -1.03 4.70 10.55
C LEU A 240 -1.91 5.15 9.36
N PRO A 241 -2.62 6.29 9.41
CA PRO A 241 -3.37 6.79 8.25
C PRO A 241 -2.53 6.99 7.00
N ALA A 242 -1.30 7.48 7.17
CA ALA A 242 -0.38 7.68 6.06
C ALA A 242 0.12 6.34 5.51
N ALA A 243 0.49 5.41 6.38
CA ALA A 243 0.97 4.10 5.98
C ALA A 243 -0.13 3.27 5.29
N THR A 244 -1.38 3.33 5.76
CA THR A 244 -2.52 2.68 5.09
C THR A 244 -2.78 3.30 3.72
N SER A 245 -2.66 4.62 3.59
CA SER A 245 -2.74 5.31 2.29
C SER A 245 -1.68 4.82 1.31
N VAL A 246 -0.40 4.79 1.72
CA VAL A 246 0.71 4.36 0.86
C VAL A 246 0.60 2.87 0.51
N ALA A 247 0.22 2.03 1.47
CA ALA A 247 0.03 0.61 1.24
C ALA A 247 -1.05 0.30 0.22
N LEU A 248 -2.21 0.97 0.29
CA LEU A 248 -3.30 0.77 -0.68
C LEU A 248 -2.96 1.29 -2.07
N LEU A 249 -2.00 2.19 -2.22
CA LEU A 249 -1.51 2.63 -3.53
C LEU A 249 -0.69 1.55 -4.25
N GLY A 250 -0.14 0.56 -3.54
CA GLY A 250 0.69 -0.49 -4.12
C GLY A 250 0.02 -1.23 -5.28
N PRO A 251 -1.22 -1.74 -5.13
CA PRO A 251 -1.98 -2.36 -6.22
C PRO A 251 -2.23 -1.43 -7.41
N VAL A 252 -2.53 -0.14 -7.17
CA VAL A 252 -2.74 0.85 -8.24
C VAL A 252 -1.46 1.05 -9.03
N ALA A 253 -0.33 1.17 -8.33
CA ALA A 253 0.97 1.31 -8.96
C ALA A 253 1.36 0.07 -9.78
N TYR A 254 1.08 -1.12 -9.25
CA TYR A 254 1.29 -2.37 -9.98
C TYR A 254 0.45 -2.46 -11.25
N VAL A 255 -0.87 -2.26 -11.15
CA VAL A 255 -1.77 -2.29 -12.30
C VAL A 255 -1.40 -1.22 -13.32
N GLY A 256 -1.07 0.00 -12.86
CA GLY A 256 -0.60 1.07 -13.73
C GLY A 256 0.67 0.67 -14.51
N ALA A 257 1.62 0.01 -13.86
CA ALA A 257 2.85 -0.44 -14.49
C ALA A 257 2.61 -1.56 -15.52
N GLN A 258 1.67 -2.47 -15.24
CA GLN A 258 1.25 -3.49 -16.19
C GLN A 258 0.57 -2.89 -17.42
N VAL A 259 -0.37 -1.96 -17.22
CA VAL A 259 -1.05 -1.23 -18.31
C VAL A 259 -0.02 -0.45 -19.15
N ALA A 260 0.96 0.19 -18.51
CA ALA A 260 2.05 0.87 -19.20
C ALA A 260 2.93 -0.08 -20.03
N GLY A 261 3.14 -1.31 -19.55
CA GLY A 261 3.87 -2.35 -20.26
C GLY A 261 3.14 -2.91 -21.49
N LEU A 262 1.80 -2.98 -21.45
CA LEU A 262 0.97 -3.46 -22.59
C LEU A 262 0.88 -2.48 -23.75
N SER A 263 1.26 -1.22 -23.52
CA SER A 263 1.22 -0.17 -24.54
C SER A 263 2.50 -0.09 -25.41
N LEU A 264 3.49 -0.96 -25.13
CA LEU A 264 4.68 -1.19 -25.95
C LEU A 264 4.36 -2.16 -27.10
#